data_AF-A0A971JRE7-F1
#
_entry.id   AF-A0A971JRE7-F1
#
_cell.length_a   1.000
_cell.length_b   1.000
_cell.length_c   1.000
_cell.angle_alpha   90.00
_cell.angle_beta   90.00
_cell.angle_gamma   90.00
#
_symmetry.space_group_name_H-M   'P 1'
#
loop_
_entity.id
_entity.type
_entity.pdbx_description
1 polymer ?
#
loop_
_entity_poly.entity_id
_entity_poly.type
_entity_poly.pdbx_seq_one_letter_code
_entity_poly.pdbx_strand_id
1 'polypeptide(L)'
;MMTEAGYEIKRGEHLAFRAKDQQKFTRLRSLGEGYSEKEIRAAIQGKSVFVPKKQNRSKINSNKISLLVDIQAKLQAGKGAGYERWAKVFNLKQMAKTIAFLEENKIENYEELIKMSQEVAAEFQQISKQIKLIEGKRKTIAS
;
A
#
# COMPACT_ATOMS: atom_id res chain seq x y z
N MET A 1 10.76 27.26 20.83
CA MET A 1 10.77 25.77 20.89
C MET A 1 10.45 25.10 19.55
N MET A 2 9.33 25.37 18.85
CA MET A 2 9.10 24.80 17.49
C MET A 2 9.32 25.81 16.36
N THR A 3 8.95 27.07 16.56
CA THR A 3 9.30 28.18 15.67
C THR A 3 10.81 28.40 15.59
N GLU A 4 11.51 28.27 16.71
CA GLU A 4 12.99 28.28 16.80
C GLU A 4 13.64 27.15 16.01
N ALA A 5 12.96 26.00 15.88
CA ALA A 5 13.42 24.87 15.07
C ALA A 5 13.06 25.02 13.57
N GLY A 6 12.57 26.19 13.14
CA GLY A 6 12.23 26.49 11.75
C GLY A 6 10.87 25.97 11.28
N TYR A 7 9.97 25.59 12.19
CA TYR A 7 8.62 25.16 11.84
C TYR A 7 7.62 26.32 11.91
N GLU A 8 6.78 26.41 10.88
CA GLU A 8 5.60 27.26 10.90
C GLU A 8 4.46 26.58 11.66
N ILE A 9 3.82 27.31 12.56
CA ILE A 9 2.76 26.80 13.42
C ILE A 9 1.45 27.51 13.09
N LYS A 10 0.42 26.73 12.78
CA LYS A 10 -0.95 27.22 12.64
C LYS A 10 -1.79 26.79 13.85
N ARG A 11 -2.26 27.77 14.61
CA ARG A 11 -3.13 27.57 15.78
C ARG A 11 -4.59 27.79 15.35
N GLY A 12 -5.30 26.71 15.05
CA GLY A 12 -6.76 26.70 14.86
C GLY A 12 -7.42 25.74 15.86
N GLU A 13 -8.59 25.18 15.53
CA GLU A 13 -9.23 24.12 16.33
C GLU A 13 -8.28 22.94 16.62
N HIS A 14 -7.36 22.66 15.70
CA HIS A 14 -6.26 21.72 15.89
C HIS A 14 -4.93 22.35 15.54
N LEU A 15 -3.92 22.07 16.35
CA LEU A 15 -2.56 22.49 16.10
C LEU A 15 -2.01 21.82 14.84
N ALA A 16 -1.42 22.62 13.95
CA ALA A 16 -0.81 22.14 12.73
C ALA A 16 0.57 22.75 12.51
N PHE A 17 1.49 21.95 11.97
CA PHE A 17 2.89 22.30 11.77
C PHE A 17 3.30 22.12 10.33
N ARG A 18 4.25 22.93 9.87
CA ARG A 18 4.83 22.84 8.54
C ARG A 18 6.33 23.11 8.64
N ALA A 19 7.14 22.19 8.12
CA ALA A 19 8.57 22.44 7.93
C ALA A 19 8.80 23.39 6.74
N LYS A 20 9.95 24.06 6.69
CA LYS A 20 10.30 25.02 5.63
C LYS A 20 10.12 24.47 4.20
N ASP A 21 10.39 23.18 3.99
CA ASP A 21 10.29 22.52 2.68
C ASP A 21 8.96 21.77 2.45
N GLN A 22 8.01 21.89 3.38
CA GLN A 22 6.74 21.17 3.28
C GLN A 22 5.66 22.08 2.68
N GLN A 23 5.03 21.66 1.58
CA GLN A 23 3.97 22.47 0.94
C GLN A 23 2.72 22.63 1.81
N LYS A 24 2.32 21.59 2.55
CA LYS A 24 1.05 21.53 3.31
C LYS A 24 1.30 21.41 4.81
N PHE A 25 0.40 21.99 5.61
CA PHE A 25 0.40 21.82 7.06
C PHE A 25 -0.01 20.40 7.46
N THR A 26 0.73 19.81 8.40
CA THR A 26 0.41 18.53 9.05
C THR A 26 -0.35 18.82 10.34
N ARG A 27 -1.58 18.31 10.46
CA ARG A 27 -2.41 18.47 11.68
C ARG A 27 -2.08 17.36 12.67
N LEU A 28 -1.97 17.68 13.95
CA LEU A 28 -1.70 16.68 15.00
C LEU A 28 -2.70 15.51 15.00
N ARG A 29 -4.00 15.81 14.84
CA ARG A 29 -5.06 14.79 14.73
C ARG A 29 -4.78 13.72 13.66
N SER A 30 -4.12 14.08 12.55
CA SER A 30 -3.86 13.16 11.44
C SER A 30 -2.74 12.14 11.72
N LEU A 31 -1.89 12.43 12.70
CA LEU A 31 -0.77 11.56 13.11
C LEU A 31 -1.22 10.38 13.97
N GLY A 32 -2.43 10.47 14.55
CA GLY A 32 -3.04 9.40 15.33
C GLY A 32 -2.79 9.51 16.84
N GLU A 33 -3.09 8.42 17.54
CA GLU A 33 -2.95 8.30 18.99
C GLU A 33 -1.48 8.37 19.44
N GLY A 34 -1.17 9.15 20.47
CA GLY A 34 0.19 9.46 20.91
C GLY A 34 0.76 10.78 20.36
N TYR A 35 0.03 11.45 19.46
CA TYR A 35 0.40 12.75 18.88
C TYR A 35 -0.58 13.87 19.26
N SER A 36 -1.33 13.73 20.34
CA SER A 36 -2.16 14.83 20.84
C SER A 36 -1.29 15.98 21.35
N GLU A 37 -1.85 17.20 21.36
CA GLU A 37 -1.12 18.38 21.83
C GLU A 37 -0.63 18.22 23.28
N LYS A 38 -1.42 17.56 24.14
CA LYS A 38 -1.06 17.29 25.54
C LYS A 38 0.13 16.34 25.62
N GLU A 39 0.13 15.25 24.84
CA GLU A 39 1.20 14.25 24.82
C GLU A 39 2.51 14.82 24.28
N ILE A 40 2.45 15.61 23.20
CA ILE A 40 3.64 16.24 22.61
C ILE A 40 4.22 17.29 23.55
N ARG A 41 3.38 18.08 24.22
CA ARG A 41 3.86 19.02 25.25
C ARG A 41 4.50 18.29 26.43
N ALA A 42 3.90 17.19 26.90
CA ALA A 42 4.46 16.39 27.98
C ALA A 42 5.81 15.77 27.61
N ALA A 43 5.95 15.30 26.37
CA ALA A 43 7.20 14.76 25.84
C ALA A 43 8.31 15.82 25.75
N ILE A 44 8.00 17.01 25.24
CA ILE A 44 8.97 18.13 25.17
C ILE A 44 9.38 18.59 26.57
N GLN A 45 8.47 18.55 27.54
CA GLN A 45 8.75 18.85 28.94
C GLN A 45 9.49 17.71 29.69
N GLY A 46 9.83 16.62 29.01
CA GLY A 46 10.52 15.47 29.61
C GLY A 46 9.66 14.64 30.58
N LYS A 47 8.35 14.88 30.63
CA LYS A 47 7.41 14.18 31.53
C LYS A 47 6.95 12.82 31.00
N SER A 48 7.19 12.55 29.72
CA SER A 48 6.88 11.27 29.08
C SER A 48 7.90 10.93 28.00
N VAL A 49 8.18 9.64 27.82
CA VAL A 49 9.00 9.15 26.70
C VAL A 49 8.14 9.12 25.44
N PHE A 50 8.50 9.94 24.45
CA PHE A 50 7.83 9.92 23.16
C PHE A 50 8.31 8.74 22.31
N VAL A 51 7.43 7.76 22.10
CA VAL A 51 7.68 6.64 21.18
C VAL A 51 6.88 6.89 19.91
N PRO A 52 7.53 7.19 18.77
CA PRO A 52 6.82 7.43 17.52
C PRO A 52 6.11 6.15 17.07
N LYS A 53 4.80 6.06 17.30
CA LYS A 53 3.99 4.96 16.77
C LYS A 53 3.85 5.14 15.27
N LYS A 54 4.41 4.21 14.50
CA LYS A 54 4.22 4.14 13.05
C LYS A 54 2.73 3.91 12.82
N GLN A 55 2.07 4.87 12.16
CA GLN A 55 0.66 4.74 11.82
C GLN A 55 0.49 3.44 11.05
N ASN A 56 -0.30 2.51 11.61
CA ASN A 56 -0.66 1.26 10.97
C ASN A 56 -1.52 1.60 9.75
N ARG A 57 -0.89 2.02 8.65
CA ARG A 57 -1.47 1.88 7.32
C ARG A 57 -1.73 0.40 7.22
N SER A 58 -3.00 0.02 7.31
CA SER A 58 -3.47 -1.37 7.30
C SER A 58 -2.58 -2.15 6.35
N LYS A 59 -1.80 -3.11 6.87
CA LYS A 59 -1.04 -4.04 6.04
C LYS A 59 -2.07 -4.63 5.09
N ILE A 60 -2.03 -4.21 3.83
CA ILE A 60 -2.81 -4.85 2.77
C ILE A 60 -2.27 -6.26 2.77
N ASN A 61 -3.06 -7.22 3.25
CA ASN A 61 -2.68 -8.62 3.30
C ASN A 61 -2.27 -9.04 1.89
N SER A 62 -0.96 -9.12 1.64
CA SER A 62 -0.34 -9.43 0.36
C SER A 62 -0.50 -10.90 -0.05
N ASN A 63 -1.16 -11.71 0.78
CA ASN A 63 -1.21 -13.16 0.61
C ASN A 63 -2.50 -13.68 -0.03
N LYS A 64 -3.43 -12.79 -0.41
CA LYS A 64 -4.61 -13.17 -1.21
C LYS A 64 -4.69 -12.25 -2.41
N ILE A 65 -4.46 -12.78 -3.60
CA ILE A 65 -4.79 -12.11 -4.86
C ILE A 65 -6.33 -12.04 -4.90
N SER A 66 -6.90 -10.99 -4.33
CA SER A 66 -8.33 -10.72 -4.43
C SER A 66 -8.54 -9.95 -5.73
N LEU A 67 -8.90 -10.67 -6.80
CA LEU A 67 -9.20 -10.06 -8.10
C LEU A 67 -10.33 -9.02 -7.99
N LEU A 68 -11.28 -9.27 -7.08
CA LEU A 68 -12.41 -8.40 -6.81
C LEU A 68 -12.36 -7.83 -5.39
N VAL A 69 -12.89 -6.62 -5.22
CA VAL A 69 -13.08 -5.99 -3.93
C VAL A 69 -14.36 -6.51 -3.31
N ASP A 70 -14.27 -7.09 -2.10
CA ASP A 70 -15.43 -7.31 -1.25
C ASP A 70 -15.92 -5.97 -0.73
N ILE A 71 -16.92 -5.42 -1.42
CA ILE A 71 -17.47 -4.10 -1.13
C ILE A 71 -18.11 -4.09 0.26
N GLN A 72 -18.81 -5.15 0.65
CA GLN A 72 -19.53 -5.20 1.92
C GLN A 72 -18.56 -5.23 3.11
N ALA A 73 -17.51 -6.05 3.04
CA ALA A 73 -16.46 -6.07 4.05
C ALA A 73 -15.74 -4.72 4.14
N LYS A 74 -15.52 -4.03 3.02
CA LYS A 74 -14.89 -2.70 3.02
C LYS A 74 -15.81 -1.62 3.59
N LEU A 75 -17.11 -1.67 3.34
CA LEU A 75 -18.07 -0.75 3.95
C LEU A 75 -18.17 -0.98 5.47
N GLN A 76 -18.23 -2.23 5.93
CA GLN A 76 -18.18 -2.57 7.36
C GLN A 76 -16.89 -2.10 8.04
N ALA A 77 -15.77 -2.07 7.30
CA ALA A 77 -14.50 -1.50 7.75
C ALA A 77 -14.47 0.05 7.75
N GLY A 78 -15.62 0.73 7.59
CA GLY A 78 -15.75 2.18 7.69
C GLY A 78 -15.44 2.94 6.40
N LYS A 79 -15.47 2.29 5.23
CA LYS A 79 -15.37 3.00 3.93
C LYS A 79 -16.71 3.65 3.58
N GLY A 80 -16.67 4.85 3.01
CA GLY A 80 -17.86 5.62 2.65
C GLY A 80 -18.36 5.33 1.22
N ALA A 81 -19.51 5.94 0.87
CA ALA A 81 -20.20 5.73 -0.40
C ALA A 81 -19.35 6.01 -1.67
N GLY A 82 -18.37 6.91 -1.59
CA GLY A 82 -17.43 7.15 -2.69
C GLY A 82 -16.54 5.94 -2.99
N TYR A 83 -16.15 5.20 -1.95
CA TYR A 83 -15.36 3.98 -2.10
C TYR A 83 -16.17 2.86 -2.72
N GLU A 84 -17.45 2.74 -2.36
CA GLU A 84 -18.38 1.79 -2.96
C GLU A 84 -18.50 1.98 -4.48
N ARG A 85 -18.73 3.23 -4.91
CA ARG A 85 -18.84 3.56 -6.34
C ARG A 85 -17.55 3.24 -7.09
N TRP A 86 -16.41 3.59 -6.52
CA TRP A 86 -15.11 3.23 -7.09
C TRP A 86 -14.92 1.71 -7.17
N ALA A 87 -15.25 0.97 -6.11
CA ALA A 87 -15.08 -0.47 -6.05
C ALA A 87 -15.99 -1.21 -7.06
N LYS A 88 -17.21 -0.73 -7.30
CA LYS A 88 -18.10 -1.25 -8.35
C LYS A 88 -17.47 -1.11 -9.73
N VAL A 89 -17.02 0.09 -10.09
CA VAL A 89 -16.36 0.35 -11.38
C VAL A 89 -15.07 -0.46 -11.52
N PHE A 90 -14.29 -0.55 -10.43
CA PHE A 90 -13.07 -1.34 -10.40
C PHE A 90 -13.36 -2.82 -10.66
N ASN A 91 -14.29 -3.43 -9.92
CA ASN A 91 -14.65 -4.84 -10.09
C ASN A 91 -15.15 -5.12 -11.51
N LEU A 92 -16.00 -4.25 -12.08
CA LEU A 92 -16.45 -4.39 -13.46
C LEU A 92 -15.29 -4.38 -14.45
N LYS A 93 -14.33 -3.45 -14.29
CA LYS A 93 -13.14 -3.39 -15.14
C LYS A 93 -12.26 -4.63 -14.98
N GLN A 94 -12.13 -5.18 -13.77
CA GLN A 94 -11.37 -6.42 -13.56
C GLN A 94 -12.06 -7.61 -14.21
N MET A 95 -13.38 -7.74 -14.08
CA MET A 95 -14.14 -8.80 -14.75
C MET A 95 -14.01 -8.73 -16.27
N ALA A 96 -14.15 -7.53 -16.85
CA ALA A 96 -13.98 -7.35 -18.29
C ALA A 96 -12.58 -7.75 -18.76
N LYS A 97 -11.53 -7.40 -18.01
CA LYS A 97 -10.16 -7.85 -18.30
C LYS A 97 -10.02 -9.37 -18.22
N THR A 98 -10.64 -10.01 -17.23
CA THR A 98 -10.60 -11.46 -17.10
C THR A 98 -11.29 -12.13 -18.29
N ILE A 99 -12.45 -11.64 -18.71
CA ILE A 99 -13.16 -12.17 -19.88
C ILE A 99 -12.32 -11.98 -21.15
N ALA A 100 -11.79 -10.77 -21.39
CA ALA A 100 -10.94 -10.51 -22.54
C ALA A 100 -9.71 -11.43 -22.57
N PHE A 101 -9.07 -11.65 -21.42
CA PHE A 101 -7.95 -12.58 -21.33
C PHE A 101 -8.33 -14.03 -21.68
N LEU A 102 -9.49 -14.50 -21.19
CA LEU A 102 -9.98 -15.84 -21.53
C LEU A 102 -10.28 -15.96 -23.04
N GLU A 103 -10.90 -14.95 -23.64
CA GLU A 103 -11.19 -14.91 -25.08
C GLU A 103 -9.91 -14.85 -25.93
N GLU A 104 -8.97 -13.97 -25.60
CA GLU A 104 -7.69 -13.82 -26.30
C GLU A 104 -6.87 -15.11 -26.32
N ASN A 105 -6.91 -15.87 -25.22
CA ASN A 105 -6.17 -17.13 -25.07
C ASN A 105 -7.01 -18.37 -25.42
N LYS A 106 -8.25 -18.18 -25.90
CA LYS A 106 -9.19 -19.26 -26.26
C LYS A 106 -9.36 -20.28 -25.13
N ILE A 107 -9.48 -19.77 -23.90
CA ILE A 107 -9.68 -20.58 -22.71
C ILE A 107 -11.19 -20.77 -22.56
N GLU A 108 -11.69 -21.87 -23.07
CA GLU A 108 -13.11 -22.24 -23.06
C GLU A 108 -13.45 -23.14 -21.86
N ASN A 109 -12.45 -23.83 -21.31
CA ASN A 109 -12.62 -24.72 -20.17
C ASN A 109 -11.46 -24.64 -19.16
N TYR A 110 -11.67 -25.29 -18.02
CA TYR A 110 -10.71 -25.26 -16.92
C TYR A 110 -9.42 -26.06 -17.22
N GLU A 111 -9.50 -27.09 -18.06
CA GLU A 111 -8.33 -27.90 -18.42
C GLU A 111 -7.35 -27.10 -19.28
N GLU A 112 -7.85 -26.32 -20.22
CA GLU A 112 -7.07 -25.37 -21.03
C GLU A 112 -6.39 -24.30 -20.16
N LEU A 113 -7.12 -23.77 -19.18
CA LEU A 113 -6.56 -22.84 -18.21
C LEU A 113 -5.40 -23.48 -17.42
N ILE A 114 -5.58 -24.71 -16.94
CA ILE A 114 -4.53 -25.45 -16.24
C ILE A 114 -3.32 -25.64 -17.16
N LYS A 115 -3.54 -26.10 -18.39
CA LYS A 115 -2.47 -26.36 -19.34
C LYS A 115 -1.64 -25.11 -19.61
N MET A 116 -2.29 -24.00 -19.93
CA MET A 116 -1.61 -22.71 -20.11
C MET A 116 -0.86 -22.28 -18.85
N SER A 117 -1.45 -22.47 -17.67
CA SER A 117 -0.78 -22.13 -16.41
C SER A 117 0.50 -22.96 -16.18
N GLN A 118 0.49 -24.23 -16.55
CA GLN A 118 1.65 -25.13 -16.43
C GLN A 118 2.72 -24.76 -17.45
N GLU A 119 2.34 -24.46 -18.69
CA GLU A 119 3.25 -24.00 -19.75
C GLU A 119 3.97 -22.71 -19.32
N VAL A 120 3.23 -21.69 -18.92
CA VAL A 120 3.80 -20.42 -18.44
C VAL A 120 4.66 -20.62 -17.19
N ALA A 121 4.26 -21.51 -16.27
CA ALA A 121 5.07 -21.83 -15.09
C ALA A 121 6.38 -22.53 -15.48
N ALA A 122 6.37 -23.43 -16.45
CA ALA A 122 7.56 -24.10 -16.95
C ALA A 122 8.52 -23.10 -17.63
N GLU A 123 8.00 -22.22 -18.48
CA GLU A 123 8.77 -21.13 -19.10
C GLU A 123 9.40 -20.22 -18.04
N PHE A 124 8.62 -19.79 -17.04
CA PHE A 124 9.11 -18.97 -15.94
C PHE A 124 10.26 -19.67 -15.19
N GLN A 125 10.12 -20.97 -14.89
CA GLN A 125 11.18 -21.73 -14.24
C GLN A 125 12.44 -21.82 -15.10
N GLN A 126 12.30 -22.01 -16.42
CA GLN A 126 13.43 -22.03 -17.34
C GLN A 126 14.16 -20.68 -17.36
N ILE A 127 13.42 -19.58 -17.54
CA ILE A 127 13.96 -18.22 -17.52
C ILE A 127 14.64 -17.94 -16.17
N SER A 128 14.03 -18.33 -15.06
CA SER A 128 14.60 -18.17 -13.72
C SER A 128 15.93 -18.93 -13.57
N LYS A 129 16.04 -20.15 -14.09
CA LYS A 129 17.30 -20.91 -14.11
C LYS A 129 18.37 -20.22 -14.96
N GLN A 130 18.00 -19.68 -16.12
CA GLN A 130 18.92 -18.95 -16.99
C GLN A 130 19.44 -17.68 -16.31
N ILE A 131 18.57 -16.90 -15.66
CA ILE A 131 18.96 -15.71 -14.89
C ILE A 131 19.97 -16.09 -13.81
N LYS A 132 19.68 -17.11 -12.99
CA LYS A 132 20.60 -17.59 -11.94
C LYS A 132 21.95 -18.02 -12.49
N LEU A 133 21.97 -18.69 -13.63
CA LEU A 133 23.21 -19.13 -14.27
C LEU A 133 24.03 -17.94 -14.78
N ILE A 134 23.40 -16.93 -15.38
CA ILE A 134 24.05 -15.70 -15.83
C ILE A 134 24.60 -14.91 -14.64
N GLU A 135 23.82 -14.76 -13.57
CA GLU A 135 24.24 -14.10 -12.33
C GLU A 135 25.43 -14.82 -11.69
N GLY A 136 25.42 -16.16 -11.68
CA GLY A 136 26.54 -16.98 -11.22
C GLY A 136 27.81 -16.74 -12.04
N LYS A 137 27.71 -16.79 -13.37
CA LYS A 137 28.83 -16.50 -14.28
C LYS A 137 29.38 -15.08 -14.11
N ARG A 138 28.52 -14.08 -13.87
CA ARG A 138 28.96 -12.71 -13.60
C ARG A 138 29.76 -12.60 -12.30
N LYS A 139 29.34 -13.31 -11.24
CA LYS A 139 30.08 -13.32 -9.96
C LYS A 139 31.46 -13.96 -10.08
N THR A 140 31.60 -15.04 -10.85
CA THR A 140 32.90 -15.72 -11.05
C THR A 140 33.87 -14.91 -11.91
N ILE A 141 33.39 -14.04 -12.79
CA ILE A 141 34.23 -13.15 -13.60
C ILE A 141 34.69 -11.93 -12.79
N ALA A 142 33.92 -11.53 -11.78
CA ALA A 142 34.21 -10.38 -10.92
C ALA A 142 35.02 -10.73 -9.65
N SER A 143 35.40 -12.00 -9.47
CA SER A 143 36.26 -12.50 -8.38
C SER A 143 37.64 -12.87 -8.93
#